data_AF-A0AAV0FBY6-F1
#
_entry.id   AF-A0AAV0FBY6-F1
#
_cell.length_a   1.000
_cell.length_b   1.000
_cell.length_c   1.000
_cell.angle_alpha   90.00
_cell.angle_beta   90.00
_cell.angle_gamma   90.00
#
_symmetry.space_group_name_H-M   'P 1'
#
loop_
_entity.id
_entity.type
_entity.pdbx_description
1 polymer ?
#
loop_
_entity_poly.entity_id
_entity_poly.type
_entity_poly.pdbx_seq_one_letter_code
_entity_poly.pdbx_strand_id
1 'polypeptide(L)'
;MMLGCMRMAKDILNCWQSKSELKAEILCGIKEIGSVLYWMGLLDIVLREVDTCHFLQTAPWLGLIPGTDGQIIQSQEGADSPIVTLFKSATAAILSSPGCLHSTSFKTLSKQAEAAADLLYMANINTGSVLEYALAFTSAALDKYCGKWSATPKTGFIDITTSKDFYRIFSGLQIEYLEESVLLQSSSHEMLGDSVSWGGCTIIYLLGQQLHFELFDFSHQVLNVAEVEAAAVASPQKSLPFVQGLDSLLEAMKRARRLNNHVFSMLKARCPLEDKQACAIKQSGAPLHRVKFQNTVSAFETLPQKGA
;
A
#
# COMPACT_ATOMS: atom_id res chain seq x y z
N MET A 1 14.33 4.47 -32.79
CA MET A 1 15.25 4.39 -31.62
C MET A 1 14.73 3.39 -30.59
N MET A 2 13.43 3.41 -30.30
CA MET A 2 12.74 2.50 -29.38
C MET A 2 12.98 1.00 -29.64
N LEU A 3 12.94 0.54 -30.89
CA LEU A 3 13.24 -0.86 -31.26
C LEU A 3 14.65 -1.31 -30.85
N GLY A 4 15.61 -0.38 -30.82
CA GLY A 4 16.96 -0.63 -30.32
C GLY A 4 16.98 -0.83 -28.80
N CYS A 5 16.21 -0.04 -28.05
CA CYS A 5 16.06 -0.19 -26.60
C CYS A 5 15.42 -1.52 -26.23
N MET A 6 14.36 -1.91 -26.95
CA MET A 6 13.72 -3.21 -26.77
C MET A 6 14.69 -4.37 -27.03
N ARG A 7 15.48 -4.28 -28.11
CA ARG A 7 16.51 -5.30 -28.41
C ARG A 7 17.55 -5.38 -27.29
N MET A 8 18.03 -4.24 -26.81
CA MET A 8 18.99 -4.20 -25.70
C MET A 8 18.42 -4.82 -24.42
N ALA A 9 17.16 -4.54 -24.07
CA ALA A 9 16.50 -5.16 -22.92
C ALA A 9 16.46 -6.69 -23.08
N LYS A 10 16.11 -7.20 -24.28
CA LYS A 10 16.14 -8.64 -24.58
C LYS A 10 17.53 -9.24 -24.46
N ASP A 11 18.54 -8.55 -24.96
CA ASP A 11 19.93 -9.03 -24.89
C ASP A 11 20.41 -9.15 -23.44
N ILE A 12 20.05 -8.17 -22.59
CA ILE A 12 20.35 -8.18 -21.16
C ILE A 12 19.61 -9.33 -20.46
N LEU A 13 18.35 -9.56 -20.81
CA LEU A 13 17.49 -10.59 -20.22
C LEU A 13 17.67 -11.98 -20.86
N ASN A 14 18.53 -12.13 -21.87
CA ASN A 14 18.70 -13.38 -22.61
C ASN A 14 19.08 -14.56 -21.70
N CYS A 15 19.79 -14.29 -20.60
CA CYS A 15 20.15 -15.31 -19.61
C CYS A 15 18.96 -15.90 -18.84
N TRP A 16 17.75 -15.33 -18.97
CA TRP A 16 16.52 -15.78 -18.32
C TRP A 16 15.60 -16.58 -19.26
N GLN A 17 15.90 -16.61 -20.56
CA GLN A 17 15.07 -17.31 -21.56
C GLN A 17 14.89 -18.80 -21.25
N SER A 18 15.89 -19.45 -20.64
CA SER A 18 15.81 -20.86 -20.24
C SER A 18 15.11 -21.12 -18.90
N LYS A 19 14.61 -20.08 -18.21
CA LYS A 19 14.05 -20.15 -16.85
C LYS A 19 12.56 -19.84 -16.78
N SER A 20 11.78 -20.24 -17.79
CA SER A 20 10.34 -19.93 -17.88
C SER A 20 9.54 -20.35 -16.65
N GLU A 21 9.72 -21.57 -16.14
CA GLU A 21 9.04 -22.08 -14.95
C GLU A 21 9.32 -21.23 -13.71
N LEU A 22 10.60 -20.92 -13.46
CA LEU A 22 11.01 -20.09 -12.33
C LEU A 22 10.40 -18.69 -12.40
N LYS A 23 10.34 -18.08 -13.59
CA LYS A 23 9.71 -16.77 -13.78
C LYS A 23 8.21 -16.82 -13.43
N ALA A 24 7.52 -17.86 -13.88
CA ALA A 24 6.11 -18.05 -13.59
C ALA A 24 5.87 -18.25 -12.07
N GLU A 25 6.69 -19.05 -11.40
CA GLU A 25 6.64 -19.23 -9.94
C GLU A 25 6.86 -17.91 -9.19
N ILE A 26 7.85 -17.11 -9.60
CA ILE A 26 8.13 -15.81 -8.99
C ILE A 26 6.94 -14.86 -9.20
N LEU A 27 6.39 -14.79 -10.42
CA LEU A 27 5.22 -13.96 -10.72
C LEU A 27 4.00 -14.39 -9.91
N CYS A 28 3.76 -15.68 -9.75
CA CYS A 28 2.70 -16.21 -8.89
C CYS A 28 2.89 -15.81 -7.42
N GLY A 29 4.10 -15.97 -6.87
CA GLY A 29 4.39 -15.54 -5.50
C GLY A 29 4.20 -14.04 -5.29
N ILE A 30 4.63 -13.21 -6.26
CA ILE A 30 4.42 -11.76 -6.22
C ILE A 30 2.92 -11.43 -6.29
N LYS A 31 2.17 -12.11 -7.16
CA LYS A 31 0.72 -11.97 -7.27
C LYS A 31 0.02 -12.32 -5.95
N GLU A 32 0.40 -13.40 -5.28
CA GLU A 32 -0.19 -13.79 -3.99
C GLU A 32 0.00 -12.69 -2.94
N ILE A 33 1.22 -12.17 -2.81
CA ILE A 33 1.53 -11.03 -1.92
C ILE A 33 0.65 -9.83 -2.26
N GLY A 34 0.59 -9.45 -3.54
CA GLY A 34 -0.21 -8.31 -3.98
C GLY A 34 -1.71 -8.51 -3.76
N SER A 35 -2.21 -9.72 -3.95
CA SER A 35 -3.63 -10.05 -3.77
C SER A 35 -4.04 -9.95 -2.30
N VAL A 36 -3.19 -10.46 -1.39
CA VAL A 36 -3.42 -10.34 0.06
C VAL A 36 -3.42 -8.88 0.49
N LEU A 37 -2.42 -8.09 0.07
CA LEU A 37 -2.33 -6.68 0.42
C LEU A 37 -3.49 -5.86 -0.14
N TYR A 38 -3.88 -6.11 -1.38
CA TYR A 38 -5.05 -5.47 -1.97
C TYR A 38 -6.32 -5.82 -1.19
N TRP A 39 -6.49 -7.09 -0.81
CA TRP A 39 -7.63 -7.53 -0.01
C TRP A 39 -7.64 -6.90 1.39
N MET A 40 -6.49 -6.76 2.05
CA MET A 40 -6.36 -6.01 3.32
C MET A 40 -6.79 -4.55 3.15
N GLY A 41 -6.43 -3.92 2.02
CA GLY A 41 -6.86 -2.56 1.71
C GLY A 41 -8.37 -2.44 1.51
N LEU A 42 -9.00 -3.39 0.81
CA LEU A 42 -10.45 -3.44 0.66
C LEU A 42 -11.15 -3.68 2.01
N LEU A 43 -10.62 -4.59 2.82
CA LEU A 43 -11.14 -4.88 4.15
C LEU A 43 -11.11 -3.63 5.03
N ASP A 44 -10.02 -2.87 4.99
CA ASP A 44 -9.92 -1.59 5.71
C ASP A 44 -10.98 -0.58 5.29
N ILE A 45 -11.28 -0.48 3.99
CA ILE A 45 -12.32 0.42 3.50
C ILE A 45 -13.68 0.00 4.07
N VAL A 46 -14.01 -1.29 3.99
CA VAL A 46 -15.28 -1.84 4.48
C VAL A 46 -15.41 -1.68 6.00
N LEU A 47 -14.35 -1.99 6.76
CA LEU A 47 -14.35 -1.84 8.22
C LEU A 47 -14.57 -0.39 8.61
N ARG A 48 -13.87 0.56 7.98
CA ARG A 48 -14.07 1.99 8.25
C ARG A 48 -15.47 2.47 7.89
N GLU A 49 -16.05 1.99 6.80
CA GLU A 49 -17.41 2.35 6.40
C GLU A 49 -18.44 1.86 7.44
N VAL A 50 -18.30 0.60 7.89
CA VAL A 50 -19.15 0.01 8.93
C VAL A 50 -19.00 0.75 10.25
N ASP A 51 -17.76 1.00 10.70
CA ASP A 51 -17.48 1.69 11.95
C ASP A 51 -18.02 3.12 11.93
N THR A 52 -17.86 3.83 10.80
CA THR A 52 -18.41 5.18 10.62
C THR A 52 -19.94 5.18 10.67
N CYS A 53 -20.59 4.21 10.02
CA CYS A 53 -22.05 4.09 10.03
C CYS A 53 -22.58 3.82 11.45
N HIS A 54 -21.97 2.88 12.17
CA HIS A 54 -22.32 2.59 13.56
C HIS A 54 -22.07 3.79 14.48
N PHE A 55 -20.97 4.51 14.28
CA PHE A 55 -20.67 5.73 15.02
C PHE A 55 -21.77 6.78 14.80
N LEU A 56 -22.15 7.06 13.56
CA LEU A 56 -23.20 8.05 13.26
C LEU A 56 -24.56 7.69 13.87
N GLN A 57 -24.90 6.41 13.94
CA GLN A 57 -26.14 5.93 14.57
C GLN A 57 -26.13 6.04 16.10
N THR A 58 -24.95 5.92 16.72
CA THR A 58 -24.79 5.89 18.18
C THR A 58 -24.45 7.26 18.76
N ALA A 59 -23.83 8.16 17.99
CA ALA A 59 -23.38 9.48 18.41
C ALA A 59 -24.45 10.30 19.17
N PRO A 60 -25.72 10.40 18.73
CA PRO A 60 -26.74 11.16 19.48
C PRO A 60 -27.03 10.59 20.87
N TRP A 61 -26.99 9.26 21.01
CA TRP A 61 -27.20 8.56 22.29
C TRP A 61 -26.05 8.75 23.27
N LEU A 62 -24.86 9.01 22.73
CA LEU A 62 -23.65 9.36 23.48
C LEU A 62 -23.56 10.86 23.80
N GLY A 63 -24.50 11.67 23.27
CA GLY A 63 -24.51 13.11 23.47
C GLY A 63 -23.45 13.84 22.64
N LEU A 64 -22.99 13.20 21.56
CA LEU A 64 -22.04 13.76 20.60
C LEU A 64 -22.79 14.53 19.52
N ILE A 65 -22.34 15.75 19.24
CA ILE A 65 -22.91 16.63 18.22
C ILE A 65 -21.81 17.14 17.27
N PRO A 66 -22.13 17.37 15.99
CA PRO A 66 -21.17 17.94 15.05
C PRO A 66 -20.87 19.41 15.38
N GLY A 67 -19.59 19.76 15.41
CA GLY A 67 -19.08 21.12 15.54
C GLY A 67 -18.90 21.84 14.19
N THR A 68 -18.40 23.08 14.24
CA THR A 68 -18.28 23.97 13.07
C THR A 68 -17.32 23.46 11.98
N ASP A 69 -16.32 22.65 12.36
CA ASP A 69 -15.29 22.13 11.45
C ASP A 69 -15.21 20.59 11.47
N GLY A 70 -16.35 19.91 11.65
CA GLY A 70 -16.39 18.44 11.75
C GLY A 70 -15.80 17.90 13.06
N GLN A 71 -15.51 18.78 14.02
CA GLN A 71 -15.16 18.38 15.39
C GLN A 71 -16.34 17.65 16.03
N ILE A 72 -16.04 16.66 16.87
CA ILE A 72 -17.03 16.00 17.70
C ILE A 72 -17.08 16.75 19.02
N ILE A 73 -18.23 17.38 19.31
CA ILE A 73 -18.44 18.15 20.55
C ILE A 73 -19.36 17.34 21.46
N GLN A 74 -19.04 17.29 22.76
CA GLN A 74 -19.95 16.72 23.75
C GLN A 74 -20.97 17.78 24.16
N SER A 75 -22.26 17.45 24.04
CA SER A 75 -23.37 18.39 24.30
C SER A 75 -23.39 19.00 25.70
N GLN A 76 -22.84 18.30 26.70
CA GLN A 76 -22.63 18.80 28.06
C GLN A 76 -21.31 18.25 28.61
N GLU A 77 -20.35 19.13 28.93
CA GLU A 77 -19.10 18.74 29.59
C GLU A 77 -19.37 18.18 31.00
N GLY A 78 -18.84 16.98 31.27
CA GLY A 78 -18.92 16.33 32.58
C GLY A 78 -20.27 15.69 32.93
N ALA A 79 -21.24 15.70 32.02
CA ALA A 79 -22.52 15.00 32.18
C ALA A 79 -22.46 13.57 31.63
N ASP A 80 -23.23 12.68 32.24
CA ASP A 80 -23.48 11.34 31.69
C ASP A 80 -24.08 11.44 30.28
N SER A 81 -23.76 10.47 29.41
CA SER A 81 -24.39 10.40 28.09
C SER A 81 -25.94 10.29 28.21
N PRO A 82 -26.69 10.76 27.20
CA PRO A 82 -28.15 10.64 27.18
C PRO A 82 -28.65 9.22 27.46
N ILE A 83 -27.99 8.20 26.90
CA ILE A 83 -28.34 6.79 27.16
C ILE A 83 -28.10 6.40 28.61
N VAL A 84 -26.98 6.79 29.21
CA VAL A 84 -26.67 6.51 30.62
C VAL A 84 -27.67 7.22 31.53
N THR A 85 -27.96 8.49 31.26
CA THR A 85 -28.96 9.28 32.00
C THR A 85 -30.34 8.64 31.93
N LEU A 86 -30.75 8.14 30.76
CA LEU A 86 -32.02 7.44 30.57
C LEU A 86 -32.08 6.17 31.41
N PHE A 87 -31.05 5.31 31.38
CA PHE A 87 -31.04 4.07 32.15
C PHE A 87 -30.94 4.32 33.67
N LYS A 88 -30.17 5.32 34.11
CA LYS A 88 -30.10 5.73 35.53
C LYS A 88 -31.45 6.22 36.03
N SER A 89 -32.10 7.12 35.28
CA SER A 89 -33.40 7.68 35.65
C SER A 89 -34.53 6.64 35.64
N ALA A 90 -34.58 5.77 34.63
CA ALA A 90 -35.53 4.66 34.57
C ALA A 90 -35.34 3.68 35.72
N THR A 91 -34.09 3.34 36.05
CA THR A 91 -33.78 2.47 37.18
C THR A 91 -34.20 3.10 38.50
N ALA A 92 -33.92 4.39 38.71
CA ALA A 92 -34.34 5.11 39.93
C ALA A 92 -35.87 5.12 40.09
N ALA A 93 -36.61 5.38 39.02
CA ALA A 93 -38.08 5.39 39.03
C ALA A 93 -38.67 4.02 39.40
N ILE A 94 -38.15 2.93 38.82
CA ILE A 94 -38.62 1.56 39.10
C ILE A 94 -38.30 1.15 40.54
N LEU A 95 -37.10 1.48 41.03
CA LEU A 95 -36.69 1.18 42.40
C LEU A 95 -37.52 1.93 43.46
N SER A 96 -38.06 3.10 43.11
CA SER A 96 -38.97 3.85 43.97
C SER A 96 -40.39 3.28 44.03
N SER A 97 -40.74 2.33 43.15
CA SER A 97 -42.08 1.74 43.09
C SER A 97 -42.25 0.57 44.07
N PRO A 98 -43.30 0.55 44.91
CA PRO A 98 -43.48 -0.42 46.01
C PRO A 98 -43.74 -1.88 45.58
N GLY A 99 -43.77 -2.18 44.28
CA GLY A 99 -43.99 -3.54 43.73
C GLY A 99 -42.82 -4.14 42.94
N CYS A 100 -41.62 -3.56 43.03
CA CYS A 100 -40.48 -3.99 42.22
C CYS A 100 -39.88 -5.35 42.67
N LEU A 101 -40.18 -6.43 41.95
CA LEU A 101 -39.68 -7.78 42.22
C LEU A 101 -38.24 -8.05 41.73
N HIS A 102 -37.73 -7.26 40.78
CA HIS A 102 -36.44 -7.50 40.10
C HIS A 102 -35.46 -6.32 40.18
N SER A 103 -35.27 -5.78 41.40
CA SER A 103 -34.39 -4.64 41.69
C SER A 103 -32.95 -4.79 41.18
N THR A 104 -32.40 -6.01 41.25
CA THR A 104 -31.02 -6.30 40.82
C THR A 104 -30.84 -6.23 39.31
N SER A 105 -31.80 -6.71 38.52
CA SER A 105 -31.73 -6.70 37.05
C SER A 105 -31.65 -5.28 36.47
N PHE A 106 -32.43 -4.35 37.01
CA PHE A 106 -32.42 -2.96 36.56
C PHE A 106 -31.11 -2.24 36.92
N LYS A 107 -30.55 -2.51 38.10
CA LYS A 107 -29.21 -2.01 38.47
C LYS A 107 -28.12 -2.56 37.53
N THR A 108 -28.21 -3.83 37.13
CA THR A 108 -27.28 -4.43 36.17
C THR A 108 -27.42 -3.76 34.80
N LEU A 109 -28.64 -3.53 34.31
CA LEU A 109 -28.88 -2.83 33.04
C LEU A 109 -28.29 -1.41 33.04
N SER A 110 -28.48 -0.64 34.13
CA SER A 110 -27.88 0.70 34.25
C SER A 110 -26.35 0.67 34.18
N LYS A 111 -25.72 -0.27 34.89
CA LYS A 111 -24.26 -0.45 34.84
C LYS A 111 -23.77 -0.90 33.47
N GLN A 112 -24.54 -1.75 32.79
CA GLN A 112 -24.21 -2.20 31.44
C GLN A 112 -24.29 -1.04 30.43
N ALA A 113 -25.25 -0.13 30.59
CA ALA A 113 -25.36 1.06 29.74
C ALA A 113 -24.15 1.99 29.90
N GLU A 114 -23.67 2.20 31.14
CA GLU A 114 -22.43 2.95 31.42
C GLU A 114 -21.22 2.30 30.73
N ALA A 115 -21.01 1.00 30.97
CA ALA A 115 -19.89 0.28 30.38
C ALA A 115 -19.95 0.26 28.83
N ALA A 116 -21.13 0.12 28.24
CA ALA A 116 -21.30 0.11 26.79
C ALA A 116 -21.02 1.49 26.16
N ALA A 117 -21.50 2.57 26.79
CA ALA A 117 -21.24 3.92 26.33
C ALA A 117 -19.73 4.25 26.34
N ASP A 118 -19.04 3.93 27.44
CA ASP A 118 -17.62 4.28 27.61
C ASP A 118 -16.66 3.34 26.85
N LEU A 119 -16.90 2.02 26.88
CA LEU A 119 -15.93 1.04 26.37
C LEU A 119 -16.25 0.50 24.98
N LEU A 120 -17.52 0.42 24.57
CA LEU A 120 -17.89 -0.23 23.31
C LEU A 120 -18.11 0.78 22.19
N TYR A 121 -18.83 1.87 22.47
CA TYR A 121 -19.21 2.82 21.42
C TYR A 121 -18.18 3.93 21.21
N MET A 122 -17.52 4.41 22.27
CA MET A 122 -16.46 5.42 22.14
C MET A 122 -15.11 4.85 21.67
N ALA A 123 -14.81 3.57 21.95
CA ALA A 123 -13.52 2.97 21.61
C ALA A 123 -13.35 2.64 20.11
N ASN A 124 -14.45 2.40 19.38
CA ASN A 124 -14.42 2.02 17.96
C ASN A 124 -13.92 3.14 17.03
N ILE A 125 -13.80 4.38 17.51
CA ILE A 125 -13.35 5.53 16.70
C ILE A 125 -11.84 5.47 16.41
N ASN A 126 -11.06 4.71 17.20
CA ASN A 126 -9.59 4.67 17.13
C ASN A 126 -9.04 3.29 16.69
N THR A 127 -9.80 2.51 15.92
CA THR A 127 -9.32 1.22 15.41
C THR A 127 -8.19 1.40 14.39
N GLY A 128 -7.09 0.67 14.57
CA GLY A 128 -5.94 0.72 13.66
C GLY A 128 -6.24 0.09 12.29
N SER A 129 -5.48 0.47 11.27
CA SER A 129 -5.64 -0.02 9.88
C SER A 129 -5.02 -1.41 9.71
N VAL A 130 -5.83 -2.38 9.30
CA VAL A 130 -5.39 -3.76 9.01
C VAL A 130 -4.35 -3.76 7.88
N LEU A 131 -4.47 -2.87 6.90
CA LEU A 131 -3.47 -2.71 5.85
C LEU A 131 -2.12 -2.23 6.40
N GLU A 132 -2.11 -1.26 7.32
CA GLU A 132 -0.89 -0.77 7.97
C GLU A 132 -0.20 -1.89 8.75
N TYR A 133 -0.96 -2.70 9.50
CA TYR A 133 -0.44 -3.89 10.17
C TYR A 133 0.14 -4.92 9.17
N ALA A 134 -0.55 -5.19 8.07
CA ALA A 134 -0.09 -6.11 7.05
C ALA A 134 1.20 -5.63 6.37
N LEU A 135 1.31 -4.33 6.08
CA LEU A 135 2.52 -3.72 5.52
C LEU A 135 3.69 -3.77 6.50
N ALA A 136 3.44 -3.48 7.79
CA ALA A 136 4.44 -3.59 8.84
C ALA A 136 5.01 -5.01 8.95
N PHE A 137 4.12 -6.01 8.96
CA PHE A 137 4.52 -7.41 9.01
C PHE A 137 5.28 -7.84 7.75
N THR A 138 4.83 -7.39 6.58
CA THR A 138 5.52 -7.64 5.31
C THR A 138 6.93 -7.04 5.31
N SER A 139 7.09 -5.82 5.83
CA SER A 139 8.40 -5.18 5.99
C SER A 139 9.32 -6.01 6.89
N ALA A 140 8.83 -6.44 8.05
CA ALA A 140 9.59 -7.28 8.98
C ALA A 140 9.96 -8.65 8.39
N ALA A 141 9.10 -9.22 7.55
CA ALA A 141 9.40 -10.45 6.83
C ALA A 141 10.52 -10.24 5.78
N LEU A 142 10.50 -9.09 5.09
CA LEU A 142 11.50 -8.72 4.08
C LEU A 142 12.87 -8.40 4.69
N ASP A 143 12.95 -7.94 5.94
CA ASP A 143 14.23 -7.61 6.60
C ASP A 143 15.22 -8.78 6.58
N LYS A 144 14.73 -10.03 6.68
CA LYS A 144 15.55 -11.26 6.58
C LYS A 144 16.26 -11.40 5.24
N TYR A 145 15.74 -10.78 4.19
CA TYR A 145 16.21 -10.86 2.81
C TYR A 145 16.79 -9.54 2.29
N CYS A 146 16.60 -8.43 3.02
CA CYS A 146 17.03 -7.09 2.63
C CYS A 146 18.52 -7.04 2.25
N GLY A 147 19.41 -7.67 3.02
CA GLY A 147 20.84 -7.70 2.71
C GLY A 147 21.22 -8.40 1.40
N LYS A 148 20.33 -9.25 0.86
CA LYS A 148 20.51 -9.90 -0.46
C LYS A 148 19.84 -9.15 -1.60
N TRP A 149 18.74 -8.45 -1.30
CA TRP A 149 17.87 -7.81 -2.28
C TRP A 149 18.00 -6.30 -2.34
N SER A 150 18.83 -5.71 -1.47
CA SER A 150 19.15 -4.29 -1.38
C SER A 150 20.61 -4.14 -0.97
N ALA A 151 21.53 -4.25 -1.93
CA ALA A 151 22.95 -4.15 -1.65
C ALA A 151 23.36 -2.68 -1.44
N THR A 152 24.18 -2.40 -0.42
CA THR A 152 24.79 -1.07 -0.29
C THR A 152 25.89 -0.93 -1.34
N PRO A 153 25.84 0.07 -2.24
CA PRO A 153 26.86 0.22 -3.26
C PRO A 153 28.23 0.51 -2.65
N LYS A 154 29.28 -0.10 -3.20
CA LYS A 154 30.66 0.02 -2.67
C LYS A 154 31.20 1.45 -2.78
N THR A 155 30.74 2.21 -3.78
CA THR A 155 31.20 3.55 -4.09
C THR A 155 30.39 4.64 -3.38
N GLY A 156 29.30 4.27 -2.70
CA GLY A 156 28.31 5.22 -2.15
C GLY A 156 27.38 5.84 -3.20
N PHE A 157 27.53 5.49 -4.49
CA PHE A 157 26.63 5.87 -5.58
C PHE A 157 25.83 4.67 -6.06
N ILE A 158 24.65 4.88 -6.65
CA ILE A 158 23.87 3.78 -7.20
C ILE A 158 24.67 3.00 -8.27
N ASP A 159 24.65 1.67 -8.18
CA ASP A 159 25.17 0.79 -9.22
C ASP A 159 24.19 0.73 -10.41
N ILE A 160 24.55 1.42 -11.50
CA ILE A 160 23.68 1.59 -12.68
C ILE A 160 23.69 0.40 -13.66
N THR A 161 24.81 -0.32 -13.77
CA THR A 161 25.04 -1.36 -14.78
C THR A 161 24.86 -2.78 -14.25
N THR A 162 25.23 -3.02 -12.99
CA THR A 162 25.17 -4.34 -12.34
C THR A 162 24.52 -4.18 -10.98
N SER A 163 23.22 -4.47 -10.88
CA SER A 163 22.52 -4.47 -9.60
C SER A 163 21.84 -5.81 -9.38
N LYS A 164 21.94 -6.29 -8.14
CA LYS A 164 21.23 -7.48 -7.64
C LYS A 164 19.96 -7.09 -6.88
N ASP A 165 19.58 -5.83 -6.96
CA ASP A 165 18.46 -5.29 -6.22
C ASP A 165 17.15 -5.78 -6.82
N PHE A 166 16.15 -5.94 -5.96
CA PHE A 166 14.86 -6.46 -6.35
C PHE A 166 14.20 -5.64 -7.48
N TYR A 167 14.35 -4.31 -7.48
CA TYR A 167 13.76 -3.48 -8.54
C TYR A 167 14.23 -3.86 -9.96
N ARG A 168 15.48 -4.30 -10.13
CA ARG A 168 15.99 -4.77 -11.42
C ARG A 168 15.36 -6.09 -11.84
N ILE A 169 15.20 -6.99 -10.87
CA ILE A 169 14.56 -8.29 -11.09
C ILE A 169 13.11 -8.07 -11.52
N PHE A 170 12.37 -7.25 -10.77
CA PHE A 170 10.98 -6.95 -11.07
C PHE A 170 10.81 -6.23 -12.42
N SER A 171 11.71 -5.29 -12.75
CA SER A 171 11.69 -4.63 -14.06
C SER A 171 11.86 -5.61 -15.23
N GLY A 172 12.76 -6.59 -15.09
CA GLY A 172 12.94 -7.67 -16.07
C GLY A 172 11.69 -8.53 -16.21
N LEU A 173 11.10 -8.95 -15.08
CA LEU A 173 9.85 -9.71 -15.07
C LEU A 173 8.70 -8.91 -15.71
N GLN A 174 8.59 -7.61 -15.43
CA GLN A 174 7.54 -6.75 -15.95
C GLN A 174 7.60 -6.60 -17.46
N ILE A 175 8.77 -6.31 -18.04
CA ILE A 175 8.88 -6.14 -19.49
C ILE A 175 8.61 -7.44 -20.25
N GLU A 176 9.10 -8.58 -19.75
CA GLU A 176 8.81 -9.88 -20.35
C GLU A 176 7.32 -10.23 -20.22
N TYR A 177 6.72 -10.03 -19.04
CA TYR A 177 5.29 -10.26 -18.82
C TYR A 177 4.40 -9.40 -19.74
N LEU A 178 4.76 -8.12 -19.93
CA LEU A 178 4.06 -7.22 -20.84
C LEU A 178 4.18 -7.67 -22.30
N GLU A 179 5.35 -8.09 -22.74
CA GLU A 179 5.54 -8.62 -24.09
C GLU A 179 4.73 -9.90 -24.33
N GLU A 180 4.80 -10.87 -23.40
CA GLU A 180 4.05 -12.13 -23.48
C GLU A 180 2.53 -11.87 -23.51
N SER A 181 2.05 -10.89 -22.72
CA SER A 181 0.62 -10.54 -22.66
C SER A 181 0.06 -10.03 -23.98
N VAL A 182 0.89 -9.35 -24.77
CA VAL A 182 0.50 -8.78 -26.06
C VAL A 182 0.62 -9.81 -27.19
N LEU A 183 1.63 -10.68 -27.12
CA LEU A 183 1.91 -11.69 -28.14
C LEU A 183 0.93 -12.87 -28.09
N LEU A 184 0.59 -13.36 -26.90
CA LEU A 184 -0.21 -14.58 -26.77
C LEU A 184 -1.71 -14.37 -26.86
N GLN A 185 -2.24 -13.14 -26.64
CA GLN A 185 -3.68 -12.84 -26.60
C GLN A 185 -4.53 -13.94 -25.92
N SER A 186 -3.96 -14.66 -24.94
CA SER A 186 -4.53 -15.88 -24.40
C SER A 186 -5.16 -15.60 -23.04
N SER A 187 -6.27 -16.29 -22.78
CA SER A 187 -7.04 -16.21 -21.54
C SER A 187 -6.25 -16.56 -20.26
N SER A 188 -4.99 -17.04 -20.37
CA SER A 188 -4.14 -17.29 -19.19
C SER A 188 -3.47 -16.02 -18.67
N HIS A 189 -3.28 -14.98 -19.49
CA HIS A 189 -2.69 -13.71 -19.03
C HIS A 189 -3.66 -12.88 -18.17
N GLU A 190 -4.97 -13.13 -18.29
CA GLU A 190 -5.99 -12.64 -17.35
C GLU A 190 -5.83 -13.23 -15.94
N MET A 191 -5.01 -14.27 -15.74
CA MET A 191 -4.91 -15.00 -14.47
C MET A 191 -4.04 -14.30 -13.40
N LEU A 192 -3.05 -13.50 -13.81
CA LEU A 192 -2.15 -12.81 -12.88
C LEU A 192 -2.73 -11.45 -12.41
N GLY A 193 -3.26 -10.65 -13.34
CA GLY A 193 -3.96 -9.39 -13.04
C GLY A 193 -3.09 -8.32 -12.38
N ASP A 194 -3.74 -7.25 -11.90
CA ASP A 194 -3.09 -6.09 -11.28
C ASP A 194 -2.31 -6.45 -10.00
N SER A 195 -2.63 -7.59 -9.39
CA SER A 195 -1.98 -8.09 -8.17
C SER A 195 -0.46 -8.22 -8.31
N VAL A 196 0.06 -8.49 -9.51
CA VAL A 196 1.53 -8.56 -9.72
C VAL A 196 2.17 -7.18 -9.47
N SER A 197 1.58 -6.11 -10.01
CA SER A 197 2.05 -4.74 -9.76
C SER A 197 1.91 -4.37 -8.28
N TRP A 198 0.80 -4.74 -7.63
CA TRP A 198 0.60 -4.51 -6.20
C TRP A 198 1.70 -5.17 -5.35
N GLY A 199 2.01 -6.45 -5.61
CA GLY A 199 3.05 -7.17 -4.88
C GLY A 199 4.45 -6.63 -5.17
N GLY A 200 4.79 -6.47 -6.45
CA GLY A 200 6.11 -6.03 -6.88
C GLY A 200 6.44 -4.62 -6.41
N CYS A 201 5.51 -3.68 -6.60
CA CYS A 201 5.68 -2.31 -6.14
C CYS A 201 5.74 -2.23 -4.61
N THR A 202 4.99 -3.07 -3.88
CA THR A 202 5.10 -3.10 -2.41
C THR A 202 6.49 -3.54 -1.95
N ILE A 203 7.04 -4.61 -2.53
CA ILE A 203 8.40 -5.06 -2.17
C ILE A 203 9.44 -3.99 -2.53
N ILE A 204 9.35 -3.39 -3.72
CA ILE A 204 10.22 -2.29 -4.15
C ILE A 204 10.13 -1.11 -3.16
N TYR A 205 8.92 -0.74 -2.78
CA TYR A 205 8.66 0.36 -1.86
C TYR A 205 9.27 0.09 -0.49
N LEU A 206 8.97 -1.05 0.13
CA LEU A 206 9.45 -1.42 1.47
C LEU A 206 10.99 -1.57 1.53
N LEU A 207 11.63 -1.98 0.43
CA LEU A 207 13.10 -1.98 0.33
C LEU A 207 13.70 -0.57 0.13
N GLY A 208 12.87 0.44 -0.11
CA GLY A 208 13.29 1.81 -0.41
C GLY A 208 13.94 1.94 -1.79
N GLN A 209 13.45 1.18 -2.78
CA GLN A 209 13.99 1.12 -4.13
C GLN A 209 13.12 1.81 -5.19
N GLN A 210 12.04 2.50 -4.77
CA GLN A 210 11.09 3.15 -5.69
C GLN A 210 11.78 4.09 -6.68
N LEU A 211 12.61 5.02 -6.22
CA LEU A 211 13.28 5.99 -7.11
C LEU A 211 14.21 5.31 -8.11
N HIS A 212 14.89 4.25 -7.69
CA HIS A 212 15.74 3.45 -8.57
C HIS A 212 14.91 2.73 -9.64
N PHE A 213 13.76 2.17 -9.25
CA PHE A 213 12.81 1.57 -10.19
C PHE A 213 12.30 2.59 -11.20
N GLU A 214 11.80 3.75 -10.75
CA GLU A 214 11.25 4.79 -11.63
C GLU A 214 12.28 5.27 -12.66
N LEU A 215 13.55 5.39 -12.24
CA LEU A 215 14.64 5.81 -13.10
C LEU A 215 15.14 4.72 -14.05
N PHE A 216 15.15 3.45 -13.64
CA PHE A 216 15.86 2.40 -14.37
C PHE A 216 14.98 1.25 -14.89
N ASP A 217 13.66 1.34 -14.73
CA ASP A 217 12.76 0.34 -15.27
C ASP A 217 12.80 0.29 -16.81
N PHE A 218 12.92 -0.92 -17.37
CA PHE A 218 13.03 -1.12 -18.82
C PHE A 218 11.79 -0.61 -19.57
N SER A 219 10.58 -0.90 -19.07
CA SER A 219 9.35 -0.47 -19.74
C SER A 219 9.19 1.05 -19.72
N HIS A 220 9.58 1.69 -18.62
CA HIS A 220 9.64 3.14 -18.49
C HIS A 220 10.62 3.79 -19.45
N GLN A 221 11.81 3.20 -19.62
CA GLN A 221 12.82 3.70 -20.56
C GLN A 221 12.35 3.58 -22.01
N VAL A 222 11.73 2.46 -22.38
CA VAL A 222 11.14 2.26 -23.71
C VAL A 222 10.07 3.31 -23.99
N LEU A 223 9.16 3.55 -23.03
CA LEU A 223 8.13 4.59 -23.15
C LEU A 223 8.73 5.99 -23.35
N ASN A 224 9.71 6.37 -22.53
CA ASN A 224 10.34 7.69 -22.62
C ASN A 224 10.97 7.92 -24.01
N VAL A 225 11.65 6.90 -24.55
CA VAL A 225 12.23 6.97 -25.90
C VAL A 225 11.14 7.04 -26.98
N ALA A 226 10.06 6.27 -26.82
CA ALA A 226 8.92 6.29 -27.75
C ALA A 226 8.23 7.66 -27.79
N GLU A 227 8.07 8.31 -26.65
CA GLU A 227 7.48 9.66 -26.55
C GLU A 227 8.34 10.72 -27.28
N VAL A 228 9.66 10.66 -27.11
CA VAL A 228 10.60 11.56 -27.82
C VAL A 228 10.59 11.28 -29.33
N GLU A 229 10.58 10.00 -29.73
CA GLU A 229 10.53 9.60 -31.14
C GLU A 229 9.21 10.03 -31.81
N ALA A 230 8.07 9.91 -31.12
CA ALA A 230 6.78 10.38 -31.58
C ALA A 230 6.73 11.92 -31.73
N ALA A 231 7.34 12.67 -30.81
CA ALA A 231 7.44 14.12 -30.89
C ALA A 231 8.32 14.60 -32.07
N ALA A 232 9.29 13.78 -32.48
CA ALA A 232 10.22 14.10 -33.58
C ALA A 232 9.67 13.76 -34.98
N VAL A 233 8.69 12.86 -35.09
CA VAL A 233 8.16 12.39 -36.39
C VAL A 233 6.81 13.07 -36.69
N ALA A 234 6.85 14.17 -37.43
CA ALA A 234 5.66 14.87 -37.95
C ALA A 234 5.19 14.33 -39.32
N SER A 235 5.37 13.04 -39.64
CA SER A 235 4.95 12.47 -40.94
C SER A 235 4.24 11.12 -40.80
N PRO A 236 3.14 10.89 -41.54
CA PRO A 236 2.35 9.67 -41.43
C PRO A 236 3.00 8.57 -42.27
N GLN A 237 3.73 7.65 -41.64
CA GLN A 237 4.16 6.42 -42.31
C GLN A 237 3.26 5.25 -41.98
N LYS A 238 2.93 4.54 -43.06
CA LYS A 238 1.81 3.59 -43.21
C LYS A 238 1.89 2.41 -42.24
N SER A 239 0.71 2.07 -41.72
CA SER A 239 0.43 0.92 -40.85
C SER A 239 0.87 -0.40 -41.48
N LEU A 240 1.95 -0.99 -40.97
CA LEU A 240 2.24 -2.41 -41.09
C LEU A 240 1.69 -3.17 -39.87
N PRO A 241 1.31 -4.46 -39.99
CA PRO A 241 0.85 -5.30 -38.87
C PRO A 241 1.83 -5.34 -37.68
N PHE A 242 3.13 -5.17 -37.94
CA PHE A 242 4.18 -5.06 -36.92
C PHE A 242 4.06 -3.81 -36.04
N VAL A 243 3.49 -2.72 -36.58
CA VAL A 243 3.24 -1.46 -35.85
C VAL A 243 2.08 -1.65 -34.87
N GLN A 244 1.07 -2.46 -35.22
CA GLN A 244 -0.10 -2.68 -34.38
C GLN A 244 0.21 -3.44 -33.08
N GLY A 245 1.12 -4.43 -33.12
CA GLY A 245 1.59 -5.13 -31.92
C GLY A 245 2.51 -4.28 -31.03
N LEU A 246 3.14 -3.27 -31.61
CA LEU A 246 4.00 -2.33 -30.91
C LEU A 246 3.18 -1.26 -30.20
N ASP A 247 2.12 -0.76 -30.84
CA ASP A 247 1.18 0.18 -30.25
C ASP A 247 0.44 -0.43 -29.06
N SER A 248 -0.01 -1.68 -29.16
CA SER A 248 -0.65 -2.39 -28.05
C SER A 248 0.31 -2.62 -26.88
N LEU A 249 1.59 -2.92 -27.16
CA LEU A 249 2.63 -3.03 -26.14
C LEU A 249 2.91 -1.70 -25.45
N LEU A 250 3.00 -0.61 -26.19
CA LEU A 250 3.16 0.73 -25.62
C LEU A 250 1.97 1.10 -24.72
N GLU A 251 0.75 0.79 -25.13
CA GLU A 251 -0.44 1.00 -24.28
C GLU A 251 -0.42 0.12 -23.02
N ALA A 252 0.02 -1.13 -23.12
CA ALA A 252 0.20 -2.01 -21.96
C ALA A 252 1.26 -1.44 -21.00
N MET A 253 2.40 -0.96 -21.51
CA MET A 253 3.44 -0.31 -20.70
C MET A 253 2.92 0.97 -20.02
N LYS A 254 2.13 1.80 -20.72
CA LYS A 254 1.51 3.00 -20.11
C LYS A 254 0.57 2.62 -18.97
N ARG A 255 -0.24 1.56 -19.15
CA ARG A 255 -1.13 1.05 -18.10
C ARG A 255 -0.33 0.56 -16.90
N ALA A 256 0.71 -0.22 -17.12
CA ALA A 256 1.60 -0.70 -16.07
C ALA A 256 2.26 0.45 -15.29
N ARG A 257 2.81 1.45 -15.99
CA ARG A 257 3.38 2.66 -15.35
C ARG A 257 2.36 3.40 -14.49
N ARG A 258 1.13 3.60 -14.99
CA ARG A 258 0.05 4.25 -14.21
C ARG A 258 -0.31 3.44 -12.96
N LEU A 259 -0.46 2.13 -13.10
CA LEU A 259 -0.78 1.24 -11.98
C LEU A 259 0.35 1.24 -10.93
N ASN A 260 1.60 1.10 -11.35
CA ASN A 260 2.75 1.14 -10.45
C ASN A 260 2.81 2.47 -9.68
N ASN A 261 2.65 3.60 -10.37
CA ASN A 261 2.63 4.92 -9.73
C ASN A 261 1.46 5.09 -8.74
N HIS A 262 0.29 4.52 -9.07
CA HIS A 262 -0.86 4.50 -8.17
C HIS A 262 -0.54 3.71 -6.90
N VAL A 263 0.01 2.50 -7.04
CA VAL A 263 0.40 1.66 -5.90
C VAL A 263 1.44 2.38 -5.03
N PHE A 264 2.50 2.95 -5.61
CA PHE A 264 3.49 3.72 -4.85
C PHE A 264 2.89 4.90 -4.11
N SER A 265 1.96 5.63 -4.74
CA SER A 265 1.29 6.77 -4.10
C SER A 265 0.43 6.32 -2.92
N MET A 266 -0.29 5.21 -3.07
CA MET A 266 -1.10 4.61 -2.01
C MET A 266 -0.21 4.15 -0.85
N LEU A 267 0.88 3.44 -1.13
CA LEU A 267 1.84 2.99 -0.13
C LEU A 267 2.45 4.16 0.64
N LYS A 268 2.81 5.25 -0.04
CA LYS A 268 3.33 6.47 0.61
C LYS A 268 2.31 7.13 1.54
N ALA A 269 1.03 7.09 1.16
CA ALA A 269 -0.03 7.65 1.99
C ALA A 269 -0.36 6.80 3.23
N ARG A 270 -0.17 5.47 3.15
CA ARG A 270 -0.54 4.52 4.22
C ARG A 270 0.63 4.07 5.08
N CYS A 271 1.83 3.99 4.52
CA CYS A 271 3.04 3.54 5.19
C CYS A 271 4.20 4.46 4.78
N PRO A 272 4.20 5.73 5.21
CA PRO A 272 5.26 6.67 4.86
C PRO A 272 6.60 6.15 5.40
N LEU A 273 7.53 5.88 4.49
CA LEU A 273 8.90 5.55 4.86
C LEU A 273 9.64 6.86 5.16
N GLU A 274 10.44 6.87 6.24
CA GLU A 274 11.33 8.00 6.49
C GLU A 274 12.30 8.17 5.32
N ASP A 275 12.55 9.42 4.93
CA ASP A 275 13.54 9.74 3.93
C ASP A 275 14.90 9.20 4.38
N LYS A 276 15.40 8.21 3.64
CA LYS A 276 16.76 7.73 3.82
C LYS A 276 17.69 8.94 3.63
N GLN A 277 18.33 9.46 4.69
CA GLN A 277 19.20 10.65 4.59
C GLN A 277 20.17 10.47 3.41
N ALA A 278 20.02 11.32 2.40
CA ALA A 278 20.90 11.31 1.25
C ALA A 278 22.34 11.63 1.70
N CYS A 279 23.32 10.91 1.15
CA CYS A 279 24.72 11.31 1.31
C CYS A 279 24.88 12.73 0.79
N ALA A 280 25.38 13.64 1.63
CA ALA A 280 25.72 14.98 1.16
C ALA A 280 26.85 14.85 0.12
N ILE A 281 26.80 15.62 -0.96
CA ILE A 281 27.87 15.65 -1.97
C ILE A 281 28.69 16.91 -1.72
N LYS A 282 30.00 16.77 -1.54
CA LYS A 282 30.90 17.93 -1.47
C LYS A 282 30.86 18.67 -2.81
N GLN A 283 31.20 19.95 -2.83
CA GLN A 283 31.40 20.69 -4.10
C GLN A 283 32.42 20.01 -5.04
N SER A 284 33.32 19.19 -4.50
CA SER A 284 34.27 18.37 -5.27
C SER A 284 33.67 17.11 -5.92
N GLY A 285 32.37 16.85 -5.75
CA GLY A 285 31.71 15.61 -6.20
C GLY A 285 31.93 14.39 -5.31
N ALA A 286 32.70 14.53 -4.23
CA ALA A 286 32.98 13.42 -3.31
C ALA A 286 31.81 13.20 -2.34
N PRO A 287 31.36 11.95 -2.12
CA PRO A 287 30.32 11.65 -1.16
C PRO A 287 30.81 11.92 0.28
N LEU A 288 30.02 12.65 1.06
CA LEU A 288 30.14 12.73 2.51
C LEU A 288 29.35 11.58 3.11
N HIS A 289 30.09 10.60 3.61
CA HIS A 289 29.52 9.50 4.37
C HIS A 289 28.95 10.03 5.69
N ARG A 290 27.63 10.20 5.77
CA ARG A 290 26.92 10.24 7.04
C ARG A 290 26.44 8.81 7.29
N VAL A 291 27.18 8.01 8.07
CA VAL A 291 26.87 6.59 8.28
C VAL A 291 25.92 6.44 9.46
N LYS A 292 24.70 5.98 9.18
CA LYS A 292 24.09 4.72 9.66
C LYS A 292 22.61 4.77 9.27
N PHE A 293 22.21 3.91 8.34
CA PHE A 293 20.83 3.42 8.39
C PHE A 293 20.80 2.40 9.53
N GLN A 294 20.28 2.80 10.69
CA GLN A 294 19.39 1.85 11.34
C GLN A 294 18.26 1.66 10.32
N ASN A 295 17.95 0.41 9.94
CA ASN A 295 16.62 0.17 9.38
C ASN A 295 15.67 0.86 10.34
N THR A 296 14.90 1.80 9.81
CA THR A 296 13.92 2.53 10.57
C THR A 296 13.09 1.50 11.31
N VAL A 297 13.07 1.64 12.64
CA VAL A 297 12.10 1.07 13.58
C VAL A 297 10.91 0.53 12.81
N SER A 298 10.80 -0.80 12.74
CA SER A 298 9.75 -1.46 11.95
C SER A 298 8.43 -0.77 12.25
N ALA A 299 7.55 -0.55 11.27
CA ALA A 299 6.22 0.00 11.55
C ALA A 299 5.51 -0.81 12.68
N PHE A 300 5.92 -2.06 12.91
CA PHE A 300 5.59 -2.87 14.08
C PHE A 300 5.84 -2.21 15.45
N GLU A 301 6.96 -1.50 15.62
CA GLU A 301 7.32 -0.78 16.85
C GLU A 301 6.45 0.49 17.05
N THR A 302 5.81 0.99 15.99
CA THR A 302 4.85 2.11 16.07
C THR A 302 3.40 1.68 16.29
N LEU A 303 3.12 0.38 16.21
CA LEU A 303 1.79 -0.15 16.47
C LEU A 303 1.56 -0.32 17.98
N PRO A 304 0.33 -0.07 18.48
CA PRO A 304 0.01 -0.25 19.88
C PRO A 304 0.33 -1.67 20.33
N GLN A 305 1.33 -1.80 21.20
CA GLN A 305 1.72 -3.08 21.78
C GLN A 305 0.78 -3.42 22.93
N LYS A 306 0.38 -4.69 23.03
CA LYS A 306 -0.50 -5.16 24.08
C LYS A 306 0.27 -5.20 25.41
N GLY A 307 0.26 -4.08 26.15
CA GLY A 307 0.88 -3.95 27.46
C GLY A 307 1.74 -2.69 27.64
N ALA A 308 1.09 -1.53 27.70
CA ALA A 308 1.56 -0.35 28.41
C ALA A 308 0.40 0.18 29.25
#